data_AF-A0A553IB36-F1
#
_entry.id   AF-A0A553IB36-F1
#
_cell.length_a   1.000
_cell.length_b   1.000
_cell.length_c   1.000
_cell.angle_alpha   90.00
_cell.angle_beta   90.00
_cell.angle_gamma   90.00
#
_symmetry.space_group_name_H-M   'P 1'
#
loop_
_entity.id
_entity.type
_entity.pdbx_description
1 polymer ?
#
loop_
_entity_poly.entity_id
_entity_poly.type
_entity_poly.pdbx_seq_one_letter_code
_entity_poly.pdbx_strand_id
1 'polypeptide(L)'
;MASRLFAPSHCLRAAAAAVRSGPQTATRWSSSSSTSAIAYKALRRRQAPLPISDTPSSWSAQSAVSNILYETPTPSTTPPKRHVLNCLVQNEPGVLSRVSGILAARGFNIDSLVVCNTEVEDLSRMTIVLTGQDGVVEQARRQLEDLVPVWAVLDYTNAALVQRELLLAKINILGPEYFEELLAHHREMTAEVDAETKERTSGDISQDFHPSQMVASQALRHKHEHLKSITYFAHQFGGKVLDISTNSCIVEVSAKPDRIDSFMKLVAPFGILESTRTGLMALPRSPLYGPDEETIIKEADEVVDASQLPPGYECKLANYDVMSITHGM
;
A
#
# COMPACT_ATOMS: atom_id res chain seq x y z
N MET A 1 -49.87 6.72 36.81
CA MET A 1 -51.07 5.85 36.70
C MET A 1 -52.21 6.64 36.07
N ALA A 2 -52.31 6.60 34.75
CA ALA A 2 -53.48 7.11 34.02
C ALA A 2 -53.75 6.14 32.87
N SER A 3 -54.63 5.18 33.12
CA SER A 3 -55.05 4.12 32.20
C SER A 3 -56.16 4.65 31.29
N ARG A 4 -55.90 4.69 29.97
CA ARG A 4 -56.94 4.82 28.95
C ARG A 4 -57.38 3.43 28.51
N LEU A 5 -58.65 3.15 28.73
CA LEU A 5 -59.43 2.02 28.22
C LEU A 5 -59.58 2.15 26.70
N PHE A 6 -59.35 1.06 25.96
CA PHE A 6 -60.15 0.72 24.77
C PHE A 6 -60.09 -0.80 24.55
N ALA A 7 -61.27 -1.41 24.57
CA ALA A 7 -61.56 -2.82 24.31
C ALA A 7 -62.20 -2.95 22.89
N PRO A 8 -62.67 -4.13 22.42
CA PRO A 8 -62.04 -4.79 21.27
C PRO A 8 -63.00 -5.22 20.14
N SER A 9 -62.43 -5.91 19.14
CA SER A 9 -62.96 -7.08 18.39
C SER A 9 -64.12 -6.97 17.37
N HIS A 10 -63.75 -7.35 16.13
CA HIS A 10 -64.40 -8.27 15.18
C HIS A 10 -65.92 -8.19 14.87
N CYS A 11 -66.24 -8.08 13.58
CA CYS A 11 -67.18 -9.02 12.92
C CYS A 11 -67.07 -9.01 11.39
N LEU A 12 -66.96 -10.22 10.82
CA LEU A 12 -67.11 -10.57 9.41
C LEU A 12 -68.60 -10.59 9.02
N ARG A 13 -68.95 -10.17 7.80
CA ARG A 13 -69.86 -10.96 6.94
C ARG A 13 -69.87 -10.53 5.48
N ALA A 14 -69.67 -11.52 4.63
CA ALA A 14 -69.90 -11.51 3.20
C ALA A 14 -71.40 -11.46 2.86
N ALA A 15 -71.74 -10.86 1.73
CA ALA A 15 -73.03 -11.02 1.06
C ALA A 15 -72.78 -11.52 -0.37
N ALA A 16 -73.30 -12.71 -0.67
CA ALA A 16 -73.40 -13.25 -2.00
C ALA A 16 -74.80 -12.93 -2.56
N ALA A 17 -74.87 -12.53 -3.83
CA ALA A 17 -76.08 -12.65 -4.64
C ALA A 17 -75.66 -13.00 -6.07
N ALA A 18 -76.18 -14.13 -6.54
CA ALA A 18 -75.96 -14.68 -7.87
C ALA A 18 -76.92 -14.07 -8.90
N VAL A 19 -76.76 -14.54 -10.14
CA VAL A 19 -77.76 -14.77 -11.21
C VAL A 19 -77.53 -13.90 -12.47
N ARG A 20 -76.89 -14.49 -13.51
CA ARG A 20 -77.51 -15.04 -14.74
C ARG A 20 -76.45 -15.39 -15.78
N SER A 21 -76.49 -16.64 -16.24
CA SER A 21 -75.82 -17.16 -17.42
C SER A 21 -76.60 -16.81 -18.69
N GLY A 22 -75.87 -16.44 -19.74
CA GLY A 22 -76.34 -16.43 -21.13
C GLY A 22 -75.15 -16.70 -22.05
N PRO A 23 -75.26 -17.57 -23.06
CA PRO A 23 -74.12 -17.93 -23.90
C PRO A 23 -73.96 -16.86 -24.99
N GLN A 24 -72.90 -16.07 -24.92
CA GLN A 24 -72.49 -15.22 -26.04
C GLN A 24 -71.16 -15.73 -26.58
N THR A 25 -71.30 -16.54 -27.63
CA THR A 25 -70.42 -16.63 -28.79
C THR A 25 -69.04 -15.99 -28.63
N ALA A 26 -68.01 -16.84 -28.55
CA ALA A 26 -66.63 -16.44 -28.76
C ALA A 26 -66.44 -15.97 -30.21
N THR A 27 -66.74 -14.70 -30.47
CA THR A 27 -66.24 -14.00 -31.64
C THR A 27 -64.73 -13.89 -31.47
N ARG A 28 -64.00 -14.79 -32.12
CA ARG A 28 -62.61 -14.59 -32.51
C ARG A 28 -62.59 -13.37 -33.43
N TRP A 29 -62.56 -12.17 -32.85
CA TRP A 29 -62.20 -10.99 -33.60
C TRP A 29 -60.71 -11.09 -33.87
N SER A 30 -60.36 -11.57 -35.07
CA SER A 30 -59.12 -11.20 -35.71
C SER A 30 -59.22 -9.72 -36.12
N SER A 31 -59.25 -8.81 -35.15
CA SER A 31 -58.99 -7.40 -35.44
C SER A 31 -57.48 -7.25 -35.50
N SER A 32 -56.91 -7.48 -36.69
CA SER A 32 -55.58 -6.99 -37.04
C SER A 32 -55.65 -5.46 -37.12
N SER A 33 -55.78 -4.84 -35.95
CA SER A 33 -55.79 -3.39 -35.81
C SER A 33 -54.35 -2.97 -35.63
N SER A 34 -53.84 -2.13 -36.54
CA SER A 34 -52.48 -1.59 -36.56
C SER A 34 -52.08 -0.85 -35.27
N THR A 35 -53.05 -0.57 -34.39
CA THR A 35 -52.86 0.09 -33.09
C THR A 35 -52.86 -0.87 -31.89
N SER A 36 -53.16 -2.17 -32.08
CA SER A 36 -53.15 -3.18 -31.01
C SER A 36 -51.76 -3.36 -30.39
N ALA A 37 -50.69 -3.25 -31.19
CA ALA A 37 -49.31 -3.26 -30.72
C ALA A 37 -48.96 -2.03 -29.86
N ILE A 38 -49.50 -0.85 -30.19
CA ILE A 38 -49.34 0.38 -29.41
C ILE A 38 -50.08 0.29 -28.08
N ALA A 39 -51.31 -0.24 -28.07
CA ALA A 39 -52.08 -0.45 -26.85
C ALA A 39 -51.41 -1.49 -25.93
N TYR A 40 -50.88 -2.57 -26.52
CA TYR A 40 -50.11 -3.60 -25.80
C TYR A 40 -48.80 -3.02 -25.20
N LYS A 41 -48.11 -2.16 -25.95
CA LYS A 41 -46.89 -1.46 -25.50
C LYS A 41 -47.20 -0.38 -24.44
N ALA A 42 -48.36 0.27 -24.51
CA ALA A 42 -48.83 1.24 -23.53
C ALA A 42 -49.20 0.58 -22.19
N LEU A 43 -49.90 -0.56 -22.22
CA LEU A 43 -50.21 -1.31 -20.99
C LEU A 43 -48.97 -1.95 -20.33
N ARG A 44 -47.93 -2.29 -21.11
CA ARG A 44 -46.65 -2.83 -20.61
C ARG A 44 -45.56 -1.79 -20.36
N ARG A 45 -45.82 -0.48 -20.54
CA ARG A 45 -44.96 0.59 -19.99
C ARG A 45 -45.17 0.68 -18.47
N ARG A 46 -44.77 -0.38 -17.76
CA ARG A 46 -44.47 -0.36 -16.32
C ARG A 46 -42.96 -0.46 -16.10
N GLN A 47 -42.17 0.15 -16.99
CA GLN A 47 -40.83 0.54 -16.60
C GLN A 47 -40.99 1.87 -15.88
N ALA A 48 -40.86 1.86 -14.56
CA ALA A 48 -40.62 3.10 -13.82
C ALA A 48 -39.44 3.82 -14.50
N PRO A 49 -39.48 5.16 -14.67
CA PRO A 49 -38.35 5.88 -15.23
C PRO A 49 -37.12 5.52 -14.38
N LEU A 50 -36.07 5.03 -15.03
CA LEU A 50 -34.82 4.78 -14.35
C LEU A 50 -34.37 6.12 -13.75
N PRO A 51 -33.84 6.14 -12.51
CA PRO A 51 -33.28 7.36 -11.96
C PRO A 51 -32.17 7.84 -12.90
N ILE A 52 -32.41 8.97 -13.55
CA ILE A 52 -31.40 9.65 -14.35
C ILE A 52 -30.44 10.25 -13.34
N SER A 53 -29.19 9.79 -13.35
CA SER A 53 -28.16 10.45 -12.57
C SER A 53 -27.89 11.79 -13.24
N ASP A 54 -28.40 12.88 -12.65
CA ASP A 54 -28.09 14.26 -13.04
C ASP A 54 -26.63 14.60 -12.65
N THR A 55 -25.68 13.82 -13.16
CA THR A 55 -24.27 14.21 -13.10
C THR A 55 -24.12 15.46 -13.96
N PRO A 56 -23.63 16.59 -13.42
CA PRO A 56 -23.46 17.80 -14.20
C PRO A 56 -22.54 17.49 -15.39
N SER A 57 -23.11 17.59 -16.59
CA SER A 57 -22.41 17.33 -17.84
C SER A 57 -21.32 18.38 -18.04
N SER A 58 -20.07 17.93 -18.05
CA SER A 58 -18.84 18.71 -18.30
C SER A 58 -18.58 19.87 -17.33
N TRP A 59 -17.42 19.85 -16.70
CA TRP A 59 -16.92 21.02 -15.97
C TRP A 59 -16.75 22.22 -16.90
N SER A 60 -17.07 23.42 -16.43
CA SER A 60 -16.64 24.65 -17.12
C SER A 60 -15.13 24.77 -17.01
N ALA A 61 -14.50 25.45 -17.98
CA ALA A 61 -13.05 25.68 -17.94
C ALA A 61 -12.61 26.37 -16.64
N GLN A 62 -13.43 27.29 -16.12
CA GLN A 62 -13.19 28.02 -14.89
C GLN A 62 -13.26 27.11 -13.65
N SER A 63 -14.26 26.23 -13.57
CA SER A 63 -14.34 25.27 -12.45
C SER A 63 -13.20 24.26 -12.49
N ALA A 64 -12.81 23.81 -13.68
CA ALA A 64 -11.69 22.88 -13.84
C ALA A 64 -10.36 23.51 -13.40
N VAL A 65 -10.09 24.76 -13.82
CA VAL A 65 -8.88 25.49 -13.41
C VAL A 65 -8.85 25.72 -11.90
N SER A 66 -9.99 26.10 -11.30
CA SER A 66 -10.09 26.29 -9.85
C SER A 66 -9.80 25.00 -9.07
N ASN A 67 -10.31 23.86 -9.54
CA ASN A 67 -10.06 22.57 -8.90
C ASN A 67 -8.57 22.19 -9.00
N ILE A 68 -7.95 22.35 -10.17
CA ILE A 68 -6.53 22.05 -10.37
C ILE A 68 -5.67 22.88 -9.41
N LEU A 69 -5.90 24.19 -9.33
CA LEU A 69 -5.14 25.09 -8.44
C LEU A 69 -5.33 24.76 -6.95
N TYR A 70 -6.51 24.25 -6.58
CA TYR A 70 -6.79 23.86 -5.20
C TYR A 70 -6.16 22.51 -4.82
N GLU A 71 -6.11 21.55 -5.75
CA GLU A 71 -5.53 20.22 -5.52
C GLU A 71 -4.01 20.18 -5.69
N THR A 72 -3.40 21.16 -6.38
CA THR A 72 -1.94 21.21 -6.52
C THR A 72 -1.29 21.43 -5.14
N PRO A 73 -0.47 20.48 -4.66
CA PRO A 73 0.19 20.61 -3.38
C PRO A 73 1.18 21.78 -3.43
N THR A 74 1.24 22.57 -2.35
CA THR A 74 2.25 23.61 -2.19
C THR A 74 3.63 22.95 -2.09
N PRO A 75 4.69 23.53 -2.70
CA PRO A 75 6.04 23.00 -2.56
C PRO A 75 6.44 23.09 -1.08
N SER A 76 6.48 21.96 -0.39
CA SER A 76 6.94 21.90 1.00
C SER A 76 8.41 22.29 1.07
N THR A 77 8.78 23.07 2.08
CA THR A 77 10.17 23.38 2.49
C THR A 77 11.06 22.14 2.34
N THR A 78 12.19 22.28 1.64
CA THR A 78 13.12 21.18 1.32
C THR A 78 13.40 20.32 2.56
N PRO A 79 12.88 19.07 2.61
CA PRO A 79 13.22 18.16 3.69
C PRO A 79 14.73 17.82 3.64
N PRO A 80 15.32 17.38 4.77
CA PRO A 80 16.72 16.96 4.79
C PRO A 80 16.96 15.88 3.73
N LYS A 81 18.05 16.05 2.95
CA LYS A 81 18.41 15.12 1.88
C LYS A 81 18.71 13.75 2.49
N ARG A 82 18.15 12.70 1.88
CA ARG A 82 18.43 11.31 2.25
C ARG A 82 19.67 10.86 1.48
N HIS A 83 20.64 10.32 2.20
CA HIS A 83 21.89 9.79 1.66
C HIS A 83 21.89 8.27 1.76
N VAL A 84 22.37 7.61 0.71
CA VAL A 84 22.42 6.14 0.64
C VAL A 84 23.86 5.72 0.46
N LEU A 85 24.43 5.14 1.51
CA LEU A 85 25.79 4.62 1.52
C LEU A 85 25.76 3.10 1.36
N ASN A 86 26.72 2.57 0.60
CA ASN A 86 26.93 1.14 0.44
C ASN A 86 28.34 0.79 0.93
N CYS A 87 28.43 0.00 1.99
CA CYS A 87 29.69 -0.47 2.52
C CYS A 87 29.92 -1.92 2.10
N LEU A 88 31.10 -2.20 1.54
CA LEU A 88 31.58 -3.55 1.29
C LEU A 88 32.44 -3.97 2.47
N VAL A 89 32.04 -5.04 3.13
CA VAL A 89 32.54 -5.37 4.47
C VAL A 89 32.85 -6.85 4.53
N GLN A 90 33.98 -7.19 5.15
CA GLN A 90 34.34 -8.58 5.40
C GLN A 90 33.36 -9.22 6.40
N ASN A 91 32.86 -10.41 6.10
CA ASN A 91 31.88 -11.11 6.93
C ASN A 91 32.55 -11.82 8.11
N GLU A 92 33.02 -11.04 9.09
CA GLU A 92 33.57 -11.54 10.35
C GLU A 92 32.61 -11.30 11.53
N PRO A 93 32.66 -12.14 12.58
CA PRO A 93 31.83 -11.93 13.76
C PRO A 93 32.12 -10.58 14.43
N GLY A 94 31.07 -9.85 14.79
CA GLY A 94 31.17 -8.56 15.48
C GLY A 94 31.29 -7.34 14.57
N VAL A 95 31.38 -7.52 13.24
CA VAL A 95 31.52 -6.39 12.31
C VAL A 95 30.28 -5.51 12.26
N LEU A 96 29.07 -6.09 12.25
CA LEU A 96 27.81 -5.33 12.33
C LEU A 96 27.76 -4.42 13.58
N SER A 97 28.18 -4.97 14.73
CA SER A 97 28.21 -4.22 15.99
C SER A 97 29.20 -3.06 15.93
N ARG A 98 30.36 -3.26 15.29
CA ARG A 98 31.37 -2.21 15.10
C ARG A 98 30.86 -1.08 14.21
N VAL A 99 30.29 -1.41 13.05
CA VAL A 99 29.74 -0.43 12.10
C VAL A 99 28.59 0.36 12.71
N SER A 100 27.60 -0.34 13.30
CA SER A 100 26.48 0.32 13.97
C SER A 100 26.92 1.14 15.19
N GLY A 101 27.92 0.66 15.94
CA GLY A 101 28.45 1.33 17.11
C GLY A 101 29.18 2.64 16.77
N ILE A 102 29.94 2.68 15.68
CA ILE A 102 30.60 3.89 15.20
C ILE A 102 29.59 4.95 14.78
N LEU A 103 28.52 4.54 14.09
CA LEU A 103 27.48 5.47 13.68
C LEU A 103 26.70 6.05 14.87
N ALA A 104 26.35 5.20 15.83
CA ALA A 104 25.64 5.59 17.04
C ALA A 104 26.51 6.45 17.98
N ALA A 105 27.79 6.12 18.17
CA ALA A 105 28.70 6.85 19.04
C ALA A 105 28.92 8.31 18.61
N ARG A 106 28.76 8.59 17.32
CA ARG A 106 28.88 9.94 16.74
C ARG A 106 27.54 10.65 16.55
N GLY A 107 26.44 9.99 16.89
CA GLY A 107 25.10 10.57 16.84
C GLY A 107 24.58 10.82 15.43
N PHE A 108 24.99 10.01 14.44
CA PHE A 108 24.39 10.12 13.11
C PHE A 108 22.96 9.57 13.11
N ASN A 109 22.05 10.26 12.42
CA ASN A 109 20.67 9.81 12.30
C ASN A 109 20.56 8.72 11.22
N ILE A 110 20.40 7.47 11.65
CA ILE A 110 20.29 6.31 10.77
C ILE A 110 18.81 6.03 10.53
N ASP A 111 18.35 6.20 9.29
CA ASP A 111 16.98 5.83 8.90
C ASP A 111 16.84 4.31 8.79
N SER A 112 17.82 3.66 8.15
CA SER A 112 17.83 2.19 7.99
C SER A 112 19.24 1.68 7.78
N LEU A 113 19.54 0.51 8.35
CA LEU A 113 20.77 -0.23 8.11
C LEU A 113 20.41 -1.67 7.80
N VAL A 114 20.81 -2.15 6.62
CA VAL A 114 20.56 -3.52 6.16
C VAL A 114 21.88 -4.18 5.80
N VAL A 115 22.05 -5.43 6.21
CA VAL A 115 23.16 -6.28 5.79
C VAL A 115 22.63 -7.30 4.79
N CYS A 116 23.27 -7.37 3.63
CA CYS A 116 23.00 -8.34 2.59
C CYS A 116 24.24 -9.21 2.39
N ASN A 117 24.07 -10.53 2.42
CA ASN A 117 25.11 -11.45 1.99
C ASN A 117 25.30 -11.32 0.47
N THR A 118 26.55 -11.42 0.02
CA THR A 118 26.86 -11.49 -1.42
C THR A 118 27.14 -12.94 -1.81
N GLU A 119 27.20 -13.23 -3.11
CA GLU A 119 27.56 -14.55 -3.63
C GLU A 119 29.03 -14.93 -3.35
N VAL A 120 29.84 -13.96 -2.96
CA VAL A 120 31.25 -14.16 -2.59
C VAL A 120 31.32 -14.48 -1.10
N GLU A 121 31.95 -15.61 -0.77
CA GLU A 121 32.23 -16.00 0.61
C GLU A 121 33.03 -14.90 1.33
N ASP A 122 32.77 -14.73 2.62
CA ASP A 122 33.39 -13.71 3.47
C ASP A 122 33.18 -12.24 3.04
N LEU A 123 32.27 -11.96 2.11
CA LEU A 123 31.90 -10.60 1.69
C LEU A 123 30.42 -10.31 1.93
N SER A 124 30.17 -9.24 2.68
CA SER A 124 28.84 -8.71 2.98
C SER A 124 28.72 -7.29 2.45
N ARG A 125 27.52 -6.95 1.98
CA ARG A 125 27.15 -5.61 1.51
C ARG A 125 26.20 -4.98 2.52
N MET A 126 26.59 -3.87 3.12
CA MET A 126 25.74 -3.12 4.04
C MET A 126 25.20 -1.87 3.34
N THR A 127 23.87 -1.72 3.32
CA THR A 127 23.21 -0.50 2.83
C THR A 127 22.77 0.33 4.03
N ILE A 128 23.25 1.56 4.11
CA ILE A 128 22.99 2.48 5.21
C ILE A 128 22.32 3.72 4.64
N VAL A 129 21.19 4.11 5.22
CA VAL A 129 20.48 5.33 4.86
C VAL A 129 20.62 6.32 6.00
N LEU A 130 21.14 7.51 5.68
CA LEU A 130 21.37 8.59 6.63
C LEU A 130 20.58 9.82 6.20
N THR A 131 20.12 10.60 7.18
CA THR A 131 19.53 11.92 6.95
C THR A 131 20.46 13.00 7.51
N GLY A 132 20.82 13.98 6.68
CA GLY A 132 21.78 15.01 7.09
C GLY A 132 22.23 15.93 5.97
N GLN A 133 23.20 16.78 6.28
CA GLN A 133 23.91 17.60 5.31
C GLN A 133 25.11 16.82 4.75
N ASP A 134 25.47 17.10 3.50
CA ASP A 134 26.56 16.42 2.77
C ASP A 134 27.88 16.36 3.58
N GLY A 135 28.24 17.43 4.31
CA GLY A 135 29.46 17.45 5.12
C GLY A 135 29.47 16.45 6.29
N VAL A 136 28.32 16.23 6.93
CA VAL A 136 28.17 15.28 8.04
C VAL A 136 28.19 13.84 7.50
N VAL A 137 27.59 13.62 6.33
CA VAL A 137 27.56 12.30 5.67
C VAL A 137 28.93 11.92 5.13
N GLU A 138 29.68 12.86 4.55
CA GLU A 138 31.04 12.62 4.10
C GLU A 138 31.98 12.29 5.28
N GLN A 139 31.76 12.92 6.44
CA GLN A 139 32.43 12.53 7.67
C GLN A 139 32.09 11.10 8.09
N ALA A 140 30.81 10.70 8.02
CA ALA A 140 30.39 9.32 8.31
C ALA A 140 31.02 8.32 7.33
N ARG A 141 31.08 8.66 6.03
CA ARG A 141 31.71 7.84 4.98
C ARG A 141 33.17 7.55 5.29
N ARG A 142 33.98 8.59 5.53
CA ARG A 142 35.41 8.48 5.87
C ARG A 142 35.67 7.63 7.10
N GLN A 143 34.78 7.71 8.07
CA GLN A 143 34.91 6.98 9.33
C GLN A 143 34.56 5.50 9.22
N LEU A 144 33.65 5.16 8.33
CA LEU A 144 33.35 3.77 8.00
C LEU A 144 34.47 3.16 7.17
N GLU A 145 35.10 3.94 6.30
CA GLU A 145 36.23 3.54 5.46
C GLU A 145 37.53 3.29 6.27
N ASP A 146 37.75 4.02 7.37
CA ASP A 146 38.89 3.82 8.29
C ASP A 146 38.82 2.50 9.08
N LEU A 147 37.71 1.77 9.01
CA LEU A 147 37.55 0.49 9.71
C LEU A 147 38.28 -0.64 8.97
N VAL A 148 39.20 -1.30 9.66
CA VAL A 148 39.94 -2.48 9.15
C VAL A 148 39.08 -3.54 8.42
N PRO A 149 37.88 -3.96 8.89
CA PRO A 149 37.07 -4.96 8.17
C PRO A 149 36.31 -4.41 6.96
N VAL A 150 36.35 -3.10 6.69
CA VAL A 150 35.63 -2.47 5.59
C VAL A 150 36.57 -2.34 4.40
N TRP A 151 36.14 -2.84 3.24
CA TRP A 151 36.90 -2.77 2.00
C TRP A 151 36.73 -1.43 1.30
N ALA A 152 35.50 -0.94 1.22
CA ALA A 152 35.16 0.32 0.56
C ALA A 152 33.80 0.82 1.01
N VAL A 153 33.62 2.14 0.97
CA VAL A 153 32.33 2.80 1.22
C VAL A 153 31.97 3.69 0.03
N LEU A 154 30.92 3.30 -0.68
CA LEU A 154 30.41 4.00 -1.86
C LEU A 154 29.22 4.89 -1.47
N ASP A 155 29.17 6.10 -2.01
CA ASP A 155 28.01 6.99 -1.89
C ASP A 155 27.15 6.91 -3.17
N TYR A 156 25.91 6.44 -3.03
CA TYR A 156 24.94 6.36 -4.12
C TYR A 156 23.93 7.51 -4.14
N THR A 157 24.09 8.54 -3.30
CA THR A 157 23.12 9.64 -3.17
C THR A 157 22.72 10.29 -4.50
N ASN A 158 23.67 10.48 -5.42
CA ASN A 158 23.41 11.10 -6.73
C ASN A 158 23.37 10.07 -7.89
N ALA A 159 23.49 8.77 -7.59
CA ALA A 159 23.53 7.71 -8.59
C ALA A 159 22.12 7.22 -8.96
N ALA A 160 21.94 6.76 -10.20
CA ALA A 160 20.72 6.09 -10.59
C ALA A 160 20.64 4.72 -9.92
N LEU A 161 19.66 4.51 -9.03
CA LEU A 161 19.61 3.33 -8.16
C LEU A 161 18.26 2.60 -8.23
N VAL A 162 18.30 1.28 -8.07
CA VAL A 162 17.13 0.44 -7.78
C VAL A 162 17.02 0.32 -6.27
N GLN A 163 15.94 0.90 -5.73
CA GLN A 163 15.58 0.77 -4.33
C GLN A 163 14.51 -0.31 -4.16
N ARG A 164 14.72 -1.17 -3.18
CA ARG A 164 13.76 -2.18 -2.75
C ARG A 164 13.73 -2.28 -1.23
N GLU A 165 12.53 -2.41 -0.72
CA GLU A 165 12.21 -2.78 0.64
C GLU A 165 11.12 -3.86 0.56
N LEU A 166 11.07 -4.74 1.55
CA LEU A 166 10.08 -5.79 1.67
C LEU A 166 9.20 -5.50 2.89
N LEU A 167 7.89 -5.49 2.67
CA LEU A 167 6.87 -5.36 3.70
C LEU A 167 6.10 -6.67 3.81
N LEU A 168 6.01 -7.20 5.02
CA LEU A 168 5.00 -8.16 5.43
C LEU A 168 4.04 -7.47 6.39
N ALA A 169 2.74 -7.50 6.10
CA ALA A 169 1.73 -6.90 6.96
C ALA A 169 0.58 -7.88 7.20
N LYS A 170 0.23 -8.05 8.48
CA LYS A 170 -0.97 -8.77 8.90
C LYS A 170 -2.08 -7.74 9.10
N ILE A 171 -3.16 -7.92 8.35
CA ILE A 171 -4.26 -6.96 8.26
C ILE A 171 -5.52 -7.64 8.78
N ASN A 172 -6.31 -6.89 9.55
CA ASN A 172 -7.62 -7.32 10.02
C ASN A 172 -8.64 -7.33 8.87
N ILE A 173 -9.54 -8.30 8.87
CA ILE A 173 -10.60 -8.43 7.86
C ILE A 173 -11.98 -8.16 8.49
N LEU A 174 -12.08 -8.07 9.82
CA LEU A 174 -13.36 -7.89 10.52
C LEU A 174 -13.93 -6.46 10.39
N GLY A 175 -13.10 -5.48 10.00
CA GLY A 175 -13.51 -4.08 9.81
C GLY A 175 -12.80 -3.09 10.74
N PRO A 176 -12.95 -1.78 10.49
CA PRO A 176 -12.35 -0.73 11.32
C PRO A 176 -12.92 -0.68 12.74
N GLU A 177 -14.23 -0.93 12.91
CA GLU A 177 -14.91 -0.83 14.21
C GLU A 177 -14.36 -1.85 15.20
N TYR A 178 -14.14 -3.09 14.73
CA TYR A 178 -13.50 -4.13 15.54
C TYR A 178 -12.05 -3.79 15.87
N PHE A 179 -11.33 -3.15 14.95
CA PHE A 179 -9.95 -2.75 15.16
C PHE A 179 -9.82 -1.66 16.23
N GLU A 180 -10.75 -0.71 16.27
CA GLU A 180 -10.82 0.30 17.34
C GLU A 180 -11.08 -0.32 18.71
N GLU A 181 -12.01 -1.28 18.81
CA GLU A 181 -12.25 -2.03 20.05
C GLU A 181 -10.98 -2.78 20.50
N LEU A 182 -10.31 -3.48 19.57
CA LEU A 182 -9.08 -4.22 19.84
C LEU A 182 -7.96 -3.29 20.33
N LEU A 183 -7.80 -2.13 19.71
CA LEU A 183 -6.83 -1.10 20.13
C LEU A 183 -7.16 -0.55 21.52
N ALA A 184 -8.43 -0.26 21.80
CA ALA A 184 -8.87 0.22 23.11
C ALA A 184 -8.59 -0.83 24.20
N HIS A 185 -8.87 -2.10 23.93
CA HIS A 185 -8.60 -3.20 24.85
C HIS A 185 -7.09 -3.36 25.13
N HIS A 186 -6.24 -3.30 24.10
CA HIS A 186 -4.78 -3.35 24.29
C HIS A 186 -4.25 -2.15 25.10
N ARG A 187 -4.82 -0.96 24.91
CA ARG A 187 -4.49 0.23 25.72
C ARG A 187 -4.90 0.06 27.17
N GLU A 188 -6.08 -0.48 27.47
CA GLU A 188 -6.54 -0.70 28.84
C GLU A 188 -5.67 -1.74 29.58
N MET A 189 -5.18 -2.78 28.89
CA MET A 189 -4.26 -3.75 29.49
C MET A 189 -2.85 -3.20 29.74
N THR A 190 -2.41 -2.20 28.97
CA THR A 190 -1.06 -1.61 29.11
C THR A 190 -1.05 -0.37 30.01
N ALA A 191 -2.17 0.35 30.09
CA ALA A 191 -2.37 1.49 30.96
C ALA A 191 -2.93 1.06 32.33
N GLU A 192 -2.12 0.35 33.12
CA GLU A 192 -2.20 0.52 34.56
C GLU A 192 -1.65 1.94 34.84
N VAL A 193 -2.45 2.81 35.47
CA VAL A 193 -2.15 4.23 35.84
C VAL A 193 -2.54 5.28 34.76
N ASP A 194 -3.84 5.62 34.69
CA ASP A 194 -4.37 6.99 34.83
C ASP A 194 -5.83 7.04 34.37
N ALA A 195 -6.74 7.02 35.35
CA ALA A 195 -8.18 6.87 35.17
C ALA A 195 -8.92 8.13 34.64
N GLU A 196 -8.21 9.15 34.17
CA GLU A 196 -8.80 10.45 33.84
C GLU A 196 -9.03 10.72 32.34
N THR A 197 -8.70 9.78 31.44
CA THR A 197 -8.92 9.95 29.98
C THR A 197 -10.09 9.10 29.44
N LYS A 198 -11.13 8.83 30.24
CA LYS A 198 -12.28 8.00 29.81
C LYS A 198 -13.41 8.76 29.10
N GLU A 199 -13.36 10.09 28.96
CA GLU A 199 -14.53 10.87 28.51
C GLU A 199 -14.44 11.61 27.16
N ARG A 200 -13.44 11.37 26.28
CA ARG A 200 -13.33 12.17 25.03
C ARG A 200 -13.20 11.44 23.69
N THR A 201 -13.35 10.12 23.63
CA THR A 201 -13.33 9.38 22.35
C THR A 201 -14.43 8.33 22.24
N SER A 202 -15.62 8.63 22.77
CA SER A 202 -16.87 7.93 22.41
C SER A 202 -17.74 8.88 21.57
N GLY A 203 -17.15 9.49 20.55
CA GLY A 203 -17.92 10.23 19.55
C GLY A 203 -18.54 9.23 18.58
N ASP A 204 -19.78 8.80 18.85
CA ASP A 204 -20.82 8.42 17.87
C ASP A 204 -20.34 7.97 16.47
N ILE A 205 -19.52 6.92 16.40
CA ILE A 205 -19.34 6.17 15.16
C ILE A 205 -20.40 5.08 15.23
N SER A 206 -21.36 5.11 14.31
CA SER A 206 -22.43 4.11 14.17
C SER A 206 -21.84 2.71 14.25
N GLN A 207 -21.98 2.05 15.41
CA GLN A 207 -21.50 0.69 15.68
C GLN A 207 -22.26 -0.40 14.89
N ASP A 208 -23.12 0.02 13.96
CA ASP A 208 -24.01 -0.83 13.16
C ASP A 208 -23.27 -1.95 12.42
N PHE A 209 -21.98 -1.74 12.09
CA PHE A 209 -21.14 -2.71 11.38
C PHE A 209 -20.18 -3.50 12.30
N HIS A 210 -20.37 -3.44 13.62
CA HIS A 210 -19.56 -4.21 14.55
C HIS A 210 -19.90 -5.71 14.47
N PRO A 211 -18.90 -6.63 14.42
CA PRO A 211 -19.17 -8.07 14.23
C PRO A 211 -20.04 -8.69 15.33
N SER A 212 -20.09 -8.13 16.54
CA SER A 212 -20.98 -8.59 17.62
C SER A 212 -22.45 -8.15 17.46
N GLN A 213 -22.71 -7.09 16.68
CA GLN A 213 -24.05 -6.53 16.46
C GLN A 213 -24.68 -7.07 15.16
N MET A 214 -23.89 -7.68 14.28
CA MET A 214 -24.32 -8.16 12.97
C MET A 214 -24.74 -9.64 12.97
N VAL A 215 -25.60 -10.00 12.00
CA VAL A 215 -25.90 -11.41 11.71
C VAL A 215 -24.65 -12.10 11.14
N ALA A 216 -24.32 -13.30 11.63
CA ALA A 216 -23.11 -14.04 11.24
C ALA A 216 -22.93 -14.20 9.71
N SER A 217 -24.02 -14.36 8.96
CA SER A 217 -23.98 -14.44 7.49
C SER A 217 -23.63 -13.12 6.82
N GLN A 218 -24.06 -11.99 7.40
CA GLN A 218 -23.70 -10.66 6.96
C GLN A 218 -22.24 -10.37 7.28
N ALA A 219 -21.81 -10.62 8.53
CA ALA A 219 -20.42 -10.48 8.95
C ALA A 219 -19.44 -11.28 8.05
N LEU A 220 -19.82 -12.50 7.66
CA LEU A 220 -19.03 -13.32 6.74
C LEU A 220 -18.88 -12.66 5.35
N ARG A 221 -19.92 -12.01 4.84
CA ARG A 221 -19.85 -11.32 3.53
C ARG A 221 -18.96 -10.09 3.59
N HIS A 222 -19.12 -9.25 4.62
CA HIS A 222 -18.24 -8.10 4.83
C HIS A 222 -16.78 -8.52 4.99
N LYS A 223 -16.52 -9.62 5.71
CA LYS A 223 -15.18 -10.20 5.77
C LYS A 223 -14.62 -10.50 4.37
N HIS A 224 -15.36 -11.21 3.52
CA HIS A 224 -14.87 -11.53 2.18
C HIS A 224 -14.75 -10.29 1.27
N GLU A 225 -15.56 -9.26 1.49
CA GLU A 225 -15.46 -7.98 0.80
C GLU A 225 -14.18 -7.22 1.18
N HIS A 226 -13.86 -7.12 2.47
CA HIS A 226 -12.61 -6.53 2.94
C HIS A 226 -11.40 -7.30 2.40
N LEU A 227 -11.44 -8.64 2.46
CA LEU A 227 -10.38 -9.49 1.90
C LEU A 227 -10.19 -9.20 0.41
N LYS A 228 -11.27 -9.10 -0.36
CA LYS A 228 -11.22 -8.82 -1.80
C LYS A 228 -10.59 -7.45 -2.08
N SER A 229 -10.94 -6.43 -1.31
CA SER A 229 -10.36 -5.08 -1.42
C SER A 229 -8.87 -5.07 -1.08
N ILE A 230 -8.46 -5.71 0.02
CA ILE A 230 -7.05 -5.83 0.41
C ILE A 230 -6.26 -6.58 -0.66
N THR A 231 -6.80 -7.68 -1.18
CA THR A 231 -6.17 -8.48 -2.25
C THR A 231 -6.00 -7.64 -3.52
N TYR A 232 -7.01 -6.84 -3.89
CA TYR A 232 -6.92 -5.92 -5.02
C TYR A 232 -5.82 -4.88 -4.83
N PHE A 233 -5.75 -4.25 -3.66
CA PHE A 233 -4.67 -3.30 -3.35
C PHE A 233 -3.30 -3.96 -3.39
N ALA A 234 -3.13 -5.14 -2.79
CA ALA A 234 -1.87 -5.87 -2.82
C ALA A 234 -1.42 -6.13 -4.27
N HIS A 235 -2.30 -6.63 -5.14
CA HIS A 235 -1.96 -6.87 -6.54
C HIS A 235 -1.61 -5.59 -7.31
N GLN A 236 -2.33 -4.49 -7.10
CA GLN A 236 -2.03 -3.21 -7.76
C GLN A 236 -0.66 -2.64 -7.36
N PHE A 237 -0.20 -2.96 -6.15
CA PHE A 237 1.13 -2.61 -5.66
C PHE A 237 2.23 -3.62 -6.04
N GLY A 238 1.88 -4.67 -6.79
CA GLY A 238 2.82 -5.74 -7.17
C GLY A 238 3.11 -6.74 -6.05
N GLY A 239 2.29 -6.74 -5.00
CA GLY A 239 2.35 -7.64 -3.87
C GLY A 239 1.50 -8.90 -4.06
N LYS A 240 1.51 -9.74 -3.02
CA LYS A 240 0.80 -11.03 -2.95
C LYS A 240 0.16 -11.22 -1.59
N VAL A 241 -0.92 -11.99 -1.54
CA VAL A 241 -1.49 -12.48 -0.28
C VAL A 241 -0.86 -13.82 0.02
N LEU A 242 -0.18 -13.93 1.16
CA LEU A 242 0.54 -15.15 1.56
C LEU A 242 -0.31 -16.08 2.42
N ASP A 243 -1.10 -15.51 3.34
CA ASP A 243 -1.93 -16.26 4.27
C ASP A 243 -3.31 -15.63 4.42
N ILE A 244 -4.33 -16.47 4.57
CA ILE A 244 -5.72 -16.07 4.80
C ILE A 244 -6.26 -16.86 5.99
N SER A 245 -6.54 -16.15 7.07
CA SER A 245 -7.07 -16.70 8.31
C SER A 245 -8.57 -16.39 8.48
N THR A 246 -9.14 -16.80 9.61
CA THR A 246 -10.53 -16.54 9.97
C THR A 246 -10.81 -15.06 10.23
N ASN A 247 -9.84 -14.31 10.75
CA ASN A 247 -10.05 -12.91 11.13
C ASN A 247 -9.03 -11.94 10.49
N SER A 248 -7.97 -12.46 9.87
CA SER A 248 -6.87 -11.66 9.34
C SER A 248 -6.29 -12.26 8.07
N CYS A 249 -5.54 -11.48 7.30
CA CYS A 249 -4.72 -11.96 6.17
C CYS A 249 -3.32 -11.36 6.23
N ILE A 250 -2.34 -12.08 5.69
CA ILE A 250 -0.96 -11.62 5.57
C ILE A 250 -0.68 -11.27 4.11
N VAL A 251 -0.18 -10.06 3.89
CA VAL A 251 0.23 -9.58 2.57
C VAL A 251 1.74 -9.32 2.53
N GLU A 252 2.32 -9.57 1.37
CA GLU A 252 3.70 -9.29 1.03
C GLU A 252 3.74 -8.23 -0.08
N VAL A 253 4.55 -7.19 0.09
CA VAL A 253 4.79 -6.17 -0.93
C VAL A 253 6.29 -5.87 -1.01
N SER A 254 6.85 -5.89 -2.22
CA SER A 254 8.23 -5.45 -2.47
C SER A 254 8.25 -4.27 -3.45
N ALA A 255 8.69 -3.11 -2.97
CA ALA A 255 8.72 -1.88 -3.76
C ALA A 255 9.74 -0.86 -3.21
N LYS A 256 9.77 0.35 -3.77
CA LYS A 256 10.53 1.47 -3.19
C LYS A 256 9.87 1.92 -1.87
N PRO A 257 10.60 2.49 -0.90
CA PRO A 257 10.06 2.92 0.39
C PRO A 257 8.81 3.79 0.27
N ASP A 258 8.83 4.83 -0.58
CA ASP A 258 7.70 5.75 -0.76
C ASP A 258 6.41 5.05 -1.25
N ARG A 259 6.58 4.01 -2.08
CA ARG A 259 5.46 3.20 -2.58
C ARG A 259 4.92 2.27 -1.49
N ILE A 260 5.77 1.75 -0.62
CA ILE A 260 5.38 0.93 0.54
C ILE A 260 4.67 1.79 1.60
N ASP A 261 5.10 3.03 1.81
CA ASP A 261 4.41 3.99 2.68
C ASP A 261 3.03 4.35 2.16
N SER A 262 2.91 4.55 0.85
CA SER A 262 1.61 4.76 0.20
C SER A 262 0.69 3.56 0.38
N PHE A 263 1.22 2.33 0.25
CA PHE A 263 0.46 1.10 0.49
C PHE A 263 -0.05 1.00 1.93
N MET A 264 0.82 1.24 2.92
CA MET A 264 0.42 1.21 4.33
C MET A 264 -0.67 2.24 4.64
N LYS A 265 -0.60 3.44 4.07
CA LYS A 265 -1.66 4.46 4.23
C LYS A 265 -3.00 4.03 3.65
N LEU A 266 -3.00 3.35 2.50
CA LEU A 266 -4.23 2.84 1.87
C LEU A 266 -4.85 1.68 2.65
N VAL A 267 -4.02 0.85 3.29
CA VAL A 267 -4.47 -0.32 4.05
C VAL A 267 -4.78 0.02 5.51
N ALA A 268 -4.25 1.13 6.04
CA ALA A 268 -4.47 1.57 7.42
C ALA A 268 -5.94 1.56 7.88
N PRO A 269 -6.95 1.96 7.07
CA PRO A 269 -8.35 1.91 7.48
C PRO A 269 -8.89 0.51 7.78
N PHE A 270 -8.31 -0.55 7.22
CA PHE A 270 -8.75 -1.94 7.53
C PHE A 270 -8.26 -2.41 8.92
N GLY A 271 -7.24 -1.74 9.47
CA GLY A 271 -6.58 -2.12 10.71
C GLY A 271 -5.38 -3.03 10.46
N ILE A 272 -4.18 -2.49 10.62
CA ILE A 272 -2.93 -3.26 10.56
C ILE A 272 -2.68 -3.83 11.95
N LEU A 273 -2.72 -5.15 12.06
CA LEU A 273 -2.49 -5.86 13.33
C LEU A 273 -0.99 -5.94 13.64
N GLU A 274 -0.19 -6.22 12.61
CA GLU A 274 1.26 -6.36 12.72
C GLU A 274 1.89 -6.01 11.38
N SER A 275 3.09 -5.44 11.40
CA SER A 275 3.88 -5.25 10.20
C SER A 275 5.36 -5.45 10.46
N THR A 276 6.02 -6.14 9.54
CA THR A 276 7.47 -6.28 9.49
C THR A 276 7.96 -5.66 8.19
N ARG A 277 8.82 -4.65 8.30
CA ARG A 277 9.46 -4.00 7.17
C ARG A 277 10.96 -4.26 7.23
N THR A 278 11.56 -4.58 6.10
CA THR A 278 13.02 -4.54 5.98
C THR A 278 13.49 -3.09 5.93
N GLY A 279 14.80 -2.86 5.99
CA GLY A 279 15.33 -1.56 5.57
C GLY A 279 15.48 -1.46 4.05
N LEU A 280 16.05 -0.35 3.59
CA LEU A 280 16.32 -0.10 2.19
C LEU A 280 17.49 -0.95 1.69
N MET A 281 17.24 -1.74 0.65
CA MET A 281 18.27 -2.35 -0.18
C MET A 281 18.43 -1.52 -1.45
N ALA A 282 19.67 -1.24 -1.84
CA ALA A 282 19.98 -0.45 -3.01
C ALA A 282 21.05 -1.10 -3.88
N LEU A 283 20.83 -1.06 -5.20
CA LEU A 283 21.79 -1.47 -6.21
C LEU A 283 21.90 -0.37 -7.27
N PRO A 284 23.11 0.04 -7.69
CA PRO A 284 23.27 1.01 -8.77
C PRO A 284 22.78 0.41 -10.10
N ARG A 285 22.16 1.24 -10.92
CA ARG A 285 21.79 0.91 -12.30
C ARG A 285 22.82 1.48 -13.25
N SER A 286 23.16 0.70 -14.26
CA SER A 286 23.80 1.25 -15.45
C SER A 286 22.78 2.09 -16.24
N PRO A 287 23.03 3.39 -16.45
CA PRO A 287 22.21 4.18 -17.35
C PRO A 287 22.33 3.62 -18.77
N LEU A 288 21.20 3.54 -19.48
CA LEU A 288 21.19 3.22 -20.90
C LEU A 288 21.08 4.55 -21.65
N TYR A 289 22.01 4.79 -22.56
CA TYR A 289 22.01 5.95 -23.44
C TYR A 289 21.37 5.58 -24.77
N GLY A 290 20.61 6.51 -25.34
CA GLY A 290 20.14 6.37 -26.72
C GLY A 290 21.32 6.35 -27.71
N PRO A 291 21.14 5.84 -28.94
CA PRO A 291 22.18 5.85 -29.95
C PRO A 291 22.70 7.26 -30.31
N ASP A 292 21.93 8.30 -30.02
CA ASP A 292 22.26 9.70 -30.29
C ASP A 292 22.86 10.46 -29.07
N GLU A 293 22.98 9.81 -27.91
CA GLU A 293 23.55 10.41 -26.70
C GLU A 293 25.01 9.99 -26.56
N GLU A 294 25.94 10.96 -26.56
CA GLU A 294 27.37 10.71 -26.36
C GLU A 294 27.60 10.03 -25.01
N THR A 295 28.16 8.81 -25.06
CA THR A 295 28.59 8.09 -23.86
C THR A 295 29.78 8.82 -23.24
N ILE A 296 29.56 9.49 -22.10
CA ILE A 296 30.67 9.80 -21.20
C ILE A 296 31.05 8.47 -20.55
N ILE A 297 31.89 7.69 -21.24
CA ILE A 297 32.56 6.54 -20.65
C ILE A 297 33.48 7.14 -19.59
N LYS A 298 33.04 7.16 -18.34
CA LYS A 298 33.99 7.32 -17.23
C LYS A 298 34.85 6.08 -17.25
N GLU A 299 36.11 6.23 -17.64
CA GLU A 299 37.11 5.18 -17.51
C GLU A 299 37.09 4.68 -16.06
N ALA A 300 37.25 3.37 -15.85
CA ALA A 300 37.17 2.76 -14.52
C ALA A 300 38.12 3.42 -13.51
N ASP A 301 39.20 4.01 -14.00
CA ASP A 301 40.21 4.77 -13.26
C ASP A 301 39.68 6.08 -12.65
N GLU A 302 38.60 6.68 -13.18
CA GLU A 302 37.96 7.88 -12.60
C GLU A 302 36.95 7.57 -11.49
N VAL A 303 36.40 6.34 -11.46
CA VAL A 303 35.37 5.93 -10.48
C VAL A 303 36.00 5.21 -9.29
N VAL A 304 37.14 4.54 -9.47
CA VAL A 304 37.88 3.87 -8.41
C VAL A 304 39.36 4.23 -8.60
N ASP A 305 39.86 5.17 -7.80
CA ASP A 305 41.28 5.50 -7.77
C ASP A 305 42.05 4.24 -7.34
N ALA A 306 42.79 3.64 -8.27
CA ALA A 306 43.55 2.41 -8.04
C ALA A 306 44.54 2.51 -6.86
N SER A 307 44.88 3.74 -6.45
CA SER A 307 45.72 4.01 -5.28
C SER A 307 45.01 3.83 -3.92
N GLN A 308 43.67 3.78 -3.89
CA GLN A 308 42.86 3.56 -2.67
C GLN A 308 42.66 2.08 -2.33
N LEU A 309 42.97 1.20 -3.28
CA LEU A 309 42.92 -0.21 -3.02
C LEU A 309 44.21 -0.60 -2.21
N PRO A 310 44.19 -1.62 -1.32
CA PRO A 310 45.36 -2.16 -0.59
C PRO A 310 46.32 -3.11 -1.37
N PRO A 311 47.63 -2.84 -1.53
CA PRO A 311 48.51 -3.49 -2.51
C PRO A 311 48.38 -5.04 -2.58
N GLY A 312 47.77 -5.55 -3.67
CA GLY A 312 47.57 -7.00 -3.88
C GLY A 312 46.58 -7.44 -4.98
N TYR A 313 45.67 -6.58 -5.45
CA TYR A 313 44.66 -6.91 -6.50
C TYR A 313 45.05 -6.53 -7.93
N GLU A 314 46.14 -5.77 -8.15
CA GLU A 314 46.59 -5.36 -9.50
C GLU A 314 46.83 -6.58 -10.43
N CYS A 315 47.18 -7.74 -9.87
CA CYS A 315 47.51 -8.94 -10.63
C CYS A 315 46.31 -9.80 -11.10
N LYS A 316 45.05 -9.52 -10.69
CA LYS A 316 43.91 -10.39 -11.04
C LYS A 316 42.88 -9.80 -12.01
N LEU A 317 42.83 -8.47 -12.18
CA LEU A 317 41.93 -7.82 -13.15
C LEU A 317 42.46 -7.88 -14.59
N ALA A 318 43.78 -7.87 -14.78
CA ALA A 318 44.40 -7.94 -16.12
C ALA A 318 44.15 -9.26 -16.87
N ASN A 319 43.65 -10.32 -16.21
CA ASN A 319 43.45 -11.64 -16.83
C ASN A 319 41.99 -11.96 -17.21
N TYR A 320 41.01 -11.10 -16.90
CA TYR A 320 39.60 -11.33 -17.27
C TYR A 320 39.09 -10.45 -18.42
N ASP A 321 39.82 -9.39 -18.81
CA ASP A 321 39.35 -8.41 -19.81
C ASP A 321 39.80 -8.64 -21.27
N VAL A 322 40.41 -9.79 -21.58
CA VAL A 322 40.85 -10.09 -22.98
C VAL A 322 40.06 -11.24 -23.62
N MET A 323 39.21 -11.97 -22.89
CA MET A 323 38.66 -13.24 -23.38
C MET A 323 37.21 -13.20 -23.89
N SER A 324 36.50 -12.06 -23.84
CA SER A 324 35.05 -12.01 -24.12
C SER A 324 34.62 -11.14 -25.31
N ILE A 325 35.52 -10.48 -26.04
CA ILE A 325 35.17 -9.59 -27.18
C ILE A 325 35.62 -10.11 -28.55
N THR A 326 36.31 -11.25 -28.63
CA THR A 326 36.73 -11.82 -29.93
C THR A 326 36.19 -13.24 -30.12
N HIS A 327 34.89 -13.40 -30.37
CA HIS A 327 34.33 -14.48 -31.22
C HIS A 327 32.88 -14.15 -31.57
N GLY A 328 32.68 -13.64 -32.79
CA GLY A 328 31.36 -13.27 -33.32
C GLY A 328 31.48 -12.57 -34.67
N MET A 329 32.08 -13.28 -35.65
CA MET A 329 31.72 -13.11 -37.07
C MET A 329 30.48 -13.95 -37.36
#